data_AF-A0A0L6UR68-F1
#
_entry.id   AF-A0A0L6UR68-F1
#
_cell.length_a   1.000
_cell.length_b   1.000
_cell.length_c   1.000
_cell.angle_alpha   90.00
_cell.angle_beta   90.00
_cell.angle_gamma   90.00
#
_symmetry.space_group_name_H-M   'P 1'
#
loop_
_entity.id
_entity.type
_entity.pdbx_description
1 polymer ?
#
loop_
_entity_poly.entity_id
_entity_poly.type
_entity_poly.pdbx_seq_one_letter_code
_entity_poly.pdbx_strand_id
1 'polypeptide(L)'
;DHRISTSMKDVVLPSGFSKLPPNFGKEKHGQLSAAQWYTLFAYVVPLVIFDLFVNEPSKLSKESNNFQFLYNTAYLVQCTHIVCSCNLSKRCIKSFKINYKHYSLSIRDLFPEAKVVPNHHFSLHIPEQLRKWGPLRDLQVSRGASYWLLTTNTHKPSNHYVLSCTPFSASEY
;
A
#
# COMPACT_ATOMS: atom_id res chain seq x y z
N ASP A 1 -9.96 15.02 -4.84
CA ASP A 1 -11.38 14.98 -4.43
C ASP A 1 -11.52 15.55 -3.02
N HIS A 2 -12.39 16.55 -2.82
CA HIS A 2 -12.66 17.16 -1.51
C HIS A 2 -13.18 16.14 -0.49
N ARG A 3 -13.96 15.13 -0.93
CA ARG A 3 -14.56 14.13 -0.05
C ARG A 3 -13.50 13.26 0.64
N ILE A 4 -12.53 12.77 -0.13
CA ILE A 4 -11.39 11.99 0.40
C ILE A 4 -10.63 12.80 1.46
N SER A 5 -10.34 14.07 1.17
CA SER A 5 -9.59 14.92 2.10
C SER A 5 -10.34 15.18 3.41
N THR A 6 -11.67 15.28 3.36
CA THR A 6 -12.51 15.43 4.56
C THR A 6 -12.54 14.15 5.36
N SER A 7 -12.87 13.01 4.75
CA SER A 7 -12.92 11.71 5.44
C SER A 7 -11.58 11.35 6.10
N MET A 8 -10.44 11.71 5.49
CA MET A 8 -9.12 11.51 6.10
C MET A 8 -8.91 12.28 7.41
N LYS A 9 -9.52 13.46 7.58
CA LYS A 9 -9.39 14.27 8.80
C LYS A 9 -10.17 13.67 9.98
N ASP A 10 -11.23 12.92 9.68
CA ASP A 10 -12.09 12.31 10.68
C ASP A 10 -11.53 10.96 11.20
N VAL A 11 -10.47 10.44 10.58
CA VAL A 11 -9.81 9.20 11.03
C VAL A 11 -9.07 9.44 12.34
N VAL A 12 -9.57 8.80 13.40
CA VAL A 12 -8.91 8.77 14.71
C VAL A 12 -8.03 7.52 14.82
N LEU A 13 -6.74 7.71 15.06
CA LEU A 13 -5.77 6.62 15.22
C LEU A 13 -5.43 6.37 16.71
N PRO A 14 -5.28 5.10 17.13
CA PRO A 14 -4.82 4.79 18.49
C PRO A 14 -3.41 5.33 18.80
N SER A 15 -3.11 5.49 20.09
CA SER A 15 -1.77 5.84 20.56
C SER A 15 -0.77 4.74 20.17
N GLY A 16 0.27 5.10 19.40
CA GLY A 16 1.30 4.18 18.91
C GLY A 16 1.40 4.10 17.39
N PHE A 17 0.37 4.57 16.67
CA PHE A 17 0.44 4.72 15.22
C PHE A 17 1.19 5.99 14.83
N SER A 18 1.91 5.92 13.71
CA SER A 18 2.61 7.09 13.18
C SER A 18 1.60 8.07 12.60
N LYS A 19 1.50 9.26 13.19
CA LYS A 19 0.59 10.29 12.70
C LYS A 19 0.91 10.64 11.25
N LEU A 20 -0.14 10.75 10.45
CA LEU A 20 0.01 11.31 9.13
C LEU A 20 0.45 12.78 9.25
N PRO A 21 1.30 13.22 8.34
CA PRO A 21 1.72 14.61 8.30
C PRO A 21 0.53 15.55 8.10
N PRO A 22 0.49 16.72 8.77
CA PRO A 22 -0.64 17.64 8.69
C PRO A 22 -0.87 18.24 7.29
N ASN A 23 0.15 18.21 6.42
CA ASN A 23 0.08 18.67 5.03
C ASN A 23 0.06 17.52 4.01
N PHE A 24 -0.27 16.30 4.44
CA PHE A 24 -0.36 15.15 3.55
C PHE A 24 -1.32 15.43 2.38
N GLY A 25 -0.89 15.12 1.16
CA GLY A 25 -1.61 15.45 -0.08
C GLY A 25 -1.32 16.84 -0.67
N LYS A 26 -0.44 17.64 -0.06
CA LYS A 26 0.07 18.90 -0.64
C LYS A 26 1.51 18.72 -1.15
N GLU A 27 1.84 19.36 -2.27
CA GLU A 27 3.13 19.21 -2.98
C GLU A 27 4.38 19.40 -2.10
N LYS A 28 4.28 20.19 -1.01
CA LYS A 28 5.42 20.56 -0.14
C LYS A 28 5.74 19.56 0.97
N HIS A 29 5.08 18.41 1.04
CA HIS A 29 5.15 17.53 2.22
C HIS A 29 6.45 16.69 2.32
N GLY A 30 7.14 16.42 1.21
CA GLY A 30 8.25 15.45 1.21
C GLY A 30 7.76 13.99 1.34
N GLN A 31 8.70 13.06 1.55
CA GLN A 31 8.42 11.62 1.53
C GLN A 31 7.87 11.12 2.87
N LEU A 32 6.98 10.12 2.83
CA LEU A 32 6.52 9.43 4.03
C LEU A 32 7.58 8.46 4.53
N SER A 33 7.75 8.38 5.86
CA SER A 33 8.50 7.30 6.49
C SER A 33 7.78 5.95 6.32
N ALA A 34 8.50 4.83 6.46
CA ALA A 34 7.91 3.49 6.36
C ALA A 34 6.76 3.26 7.36
N ALA A 35 6.87 3.81 8.58
CA ALA A 35 5.83 3.70 9.58
C ALA A 35 4.57 4.54 9.24
N GLN A 36 4.75 5.70 8.61
CA GLN A 36 3.65 6.50 8.09
C GLN A 36 2.98 5.85 6.87
N TRP A 37 3.76 5.26 5.95
CA TRP A 37 3.23 4.47 4.84
C TRP A 37 2.37 3.31 5.32
N TYR A 38 2.87 2.56 6.30
CA TYR A 38 2.12 1.47 6.92
C TYR A 38 0.81 1.98 7.53
N THR A 39 0.87 3.06 8.30
CA THR A 39 -0.32 3.64 8.93
C THR A 39 -1.33 4.10 7.86
N LEU A 40 -0.86 4.75 6.80
CA LEU A 40 -1.68 5.23 5.70
C LEU A 40 -2.43 4.08 5.02
N PHE A 41 -1.71 3.08 4.51
CA PHE A 41 -2.31 2.07 3.64
C PHE A 41 -2.97 0.91 4.38
N ALA A 42 -2.53 0.59 5.60
CA ALA A 42 -3.15 -0.48 6.37
C ALA A 42 -4.38 -0.01 7.17
N TYR A 43 -4.48 1.28 7.50
CA TYR A 43 -5.53 1.79 8.40
C TYR A 43 -6.29 2.98 7.83
N VAL A 44 -5.62 4.05 7.44
CA VAL A 44 -6.31 5.29 7.04
C VAL A 44 -7.08 5.12 5.73
N VAL A 45 -6.41 4.66 4.67
CA VAL A 45 -7.04 4.48 3.35
C VAL A 45 -8.22 3.50 3.40
N PRO A 46 -8.14 2.32 4.04
CA PRO A 46 -9.28 1.41 4.16
C PRO A 46 -10.48 2.02 4.90
N LEU A 47 -10.24 2.81 5.95
CA LEU A 47 -11.31 3.50 6.69
C LEU A 47 -11.98 4.56 5.82
N VAL A 48 -11.21 5.33 5.07
CA VAL A 48 -11.73 6.34 4.13
C VAL A 48 -12.51 5.67 2.99
N ILE A 49 -12.01 4.57 2.43
CA ILE A 49 -12.75 3.81 1.41
C ILE A 49 -14.05 3.27 2.00
N PHE A 50 -14.04 2.77 3.23
CA PHE A 50 -15.25 2.31 3.89
C PHE A 50 -16.28 3.46 4.03
N ASP A 51 -15.86 4.61 4.53
CA ASP A 51 -16.70 5.80 4.68
C ASP A 51 -17.30 6.30 3.36
N LEU A 52 -16.53 6.26 2.27
CA LEU A 52 -16.97 6.77 0.97
C LEU A 52 -17.91 5.83 0.21
N PHE A 53 -17.76 4.51 0.39
CA PHE A 53 -18.43 3.49 -0.42
C PHE A 53 -19.46 2.65 0.35
N VAL A 54 -19.52 2.78 1.67
CA VAL A 54 -20.47 2.04 2.53
C VAL A 54 -21.38 3.00 3.29
N ASN A 55 -22.55 3.28 2.73
CA ASN A 55 -23.59 4.06 3.42
C ASN A 55 -24.37 3.19 4.42
N GLU A 56 -24.74 1.97 4.01
CA GLU A 56 -25.50 1.02 4.82
C GLU A 56 -24.89 -0.38 4.67
N PRO A 57 -24.06 -0.85 5.63
CA PRO A 57 -23.36 -2.12 5.53
C PRO A 57 -24.29 -3.33 5.30
N SER A 58 -25.50 -3.29 5.86
CA SER A 58 -26.50 -4.36 5.75
C SER A 58 -27.13 -4.49 4.35
N LYS A 59 -27.07 -3.44 3.53
CA LYS A 59 -27.64 -3.41 2.17
C LYS A 59 -26.59 -3.58 1.07
N LEU A 60 -25.33 -3.77 1.44
CA LEU A 60 -24.24 -3.86 0.48
C LEU A 60 -24.26 -5.23 -0.24
N SER A 61 -24.76 -5.24 -1.47
CA SER A 61 -24.76 -6.42 -2.33
C SER A 61 -23.33 -6.84 -2.69
N LYS A 62 -23.07 -8.15 -2.64
CA LYS A 62 -21.76 -8.74 -2.95
C LYS A 62 -21.37 -8.57 -4.41
N GLU A 63 -22.36 -8.43 -5.29
CA GLU A 63 -22.22 -8.26 -6.73
C GLU A 63 -21.95 -6.80 -7.11
N SER A 64 -22.12 -5.86 -6.18
CA SER A 64 -21.89 -4.43 -6.45
C SER A 64 -20.40 -4.12 -6.65
N ASN A 65 -20.10 -3.17 -7.54
CA ASN A 65 -18.73 -2.68 -7.75
C ASN A 65 -18.12 -2.12 -6.46
N ASN A 66 -18.92 -1.49 -5.59
CA ASN A 66 -18.46 -0.99 -4.29
C ASN A 66 -17.97 -2.13 -3.39
N PHE A 67 -18.74 -3.22 -3.30
CA PHE A 67 -18.33 -4.39 -2.51
C PHE A 67 -17.06 -5.03 -3.06
N GLN A 68 -16.97 -5.18 -4.39
CA GLN A 68 -15.79 -5.72 -5.04
C GLN A 68 -14.55 -4.83 -4.83
N PHE A 69 -14.72 -3.51 -4.88
CA PHE A 69 -13.65 -2.56 -4.58
C PHE A 69 -13.18 -2.61 -3.12
N LEU A 70 -14.10 -2.79 -2.17
CA LEU A 70 -13.76 -3.01 -0.76
C LEU A 70 -12.97 -4.30 -0.56
N TYR A 71 -13.38 -5.38 -1.24
CA TYR A 71 -12.65 -6.67 -1.19
C TYR A 71 -11.26 -6.56 -1.83
N ASN A 72 -11.16 -5.87 -2.96
CA ASN A 72 -9.89 -5.54 -3.61
C ASN A 72 -8.95 -4.79 -2.66
N THR A 73 -9.48 -3.77 -1.97
CA THR A 73 -8.75 -3.01 -0.95
C THR A 73 -8.31 -3.90 0.21
N ALA A 74 -9.18 -4.78 0.70
CA ALA A 74 -8.86 -5.70 1.78
C ALA A 74 -7.69 -6.64 1.42
N TYR A 75 -7.60 -7.11 0.18
CA TYR A 75 -6.43 -7.90 -0.26
C TYR A 75 -5.12 -7.10 -0.15
N LEU A 76 -5.11 -5.82 -0.54
CA LEU A 76 -3.93 -4.96 -0.39
C LEU A 76 -3.57 -4.68 1.06
N VAL A 77 -4.56 -4.46 1.93
CA VAL A 77 -4.34 -4.27 3.37
C VAL A 77 -3.64 -5.50 3.97
N GLN A 78 -4.12 -6.69 3.63
CA GLN A 78 -3.50 -7.94 4.10
C GLN A 78 -2.06 -8.10 3.58
N CYS A 79 -1.81 -7.73 2.32
CA CYS A 79 -0.46 -7.70 1.78
C CYS A 79 0.44 -6.72 2.54
N THR A 80 -0.07 -5.53 2.87
CA THR A 80 0.64 -4.49 3.63
C THR A 80 1.00 -4.96 5.04
N HIS A 81 0.06 -5.58 5.75
CA HIS A 81 0.34 -6.19 7.07
C HIS A 81 1.44 -7.24 7.01
N ILE A 82 1.41 -8.11 5.99
CA ILE A 82 2.45 -9.15 5.84
C ILE A 82 3.81 -8.52 5.59
N VAL A 83 3.91 -7.58 4.66
CA VAL A 83 5.18 -6.91 4.32
C VAL A 83 5.77 -6.16 5.51
N CYS A 84 4.93 -5.54 6.34
CA CYS A 84 5.34 -4.77 7.50
C CYS A 84 5.46 -5.59 8.80
N SER A 85 5.17 -6.90 8.77
CA SER A 85 5.27 -7.78 9.93
C SER A 85 6.72 -8.04 10.30
N CYS A 86 7.02 -8.07 11.61
CA CYS A 86 8.33 -8.51 12.13
C CYS A 86 8.46 -10.04 12.14
N ASN A 87 7.35 -10.77 12.07
CA ASN A 87 7.32 -12.22 12.14
C ASN A 87 6.68 -12.79 10.88
N LEU A 88 7.47 -13.52 10.10
CA LEU A 88 7.02 -14.12 8.85
C LEU A 88 7.07 -15.64 8.91
N SER A 89 5.90 -16.25 8.75
CA SER A 89 5.78 -17.68 8.50
C SER A 89 5.66 -17.97 7.01
N LYS A 90 5.94 -19.22 6.60
CA LYS A 90 5.65 -19.70 5.24
C LYS A 90 4.18 -19.48 4.85
N ARG A 91 3.26 -19.56 5.83
CA ARG A 91 1.84 -19.27 5.65
C ARG A 91 1.61 -17.80 5.31
N CYS A 92 2.24 -16.86 6.01
CA CYS A 92 2.15 -15.43 5.70
C CYS A 92 2.57 -15.15 4.25
N ILE A 93 3.72 -15.69 3.83
CA ILE A 93 4.23 -15.50 2.46
C ILE A 93 3.27 -16.10 1.42
N LYS A 94 2.68 -17.27 1.70
CA LYS A 94 1.65 -17.88 0.85
C LYS A 94 0.41 -16.99 0.76
N SER A 95 -0.06 -16.47 1.90
CA SER A 95 -1.20 -15.55 1.97
C SER A 95 -0.96 -14.27 1.17
N PHE A 96 0.26 -13.69 1.23
CA PHE A 96 0.61 -12.55 0.38
C PHE A 96 0.42 -12.89 -1.09
N LYS A 97 1.00 -13.99 -1.56
CA LYS A 97 0.91 -14.40 -2.98
C LYS A 97 -0.55 -14.58 -3.43
N ILE A 98 -1.38 -15.18 -2.59
CA ILE A 98 -2.81 -15.40 -2.87
C ILE A 98 -3.55 -14.05 -2.92
N ASN A 99 -3.41 -13.23 -1.89
CA ASN A 99 -4.08 -11.94 -1.78
C ASN A 99 -3.67 -11.00 -2.91
N TYR A 100 -2.37 -10.89 -3.20
CA TYR A 100 -1.87 -10.03 -4.26
C TYR A 100 -2.37 -10.49 -5.64
N LYS A 101 -2.47 -11.81 -5.88
CA LYS A 101 -3.10 -12.34 -7.10
C LYS A 101 -4.57 -11.93 -7.20
N HIS A 102 -5.35 -12.05 -6.13
CA HIS A 102 -6.76 -11.65 -6.15
C HIS A 102 -6.93 -10.14 -6.36
N TYR A 103 -6.08 -9.33 -5.72
CA TYR A 103 -6.01 -7.89 -5.99
C TYR A 103 -5.74 -7.60 -7.47
N SER A 104 -4.70 -8.19 -8.05
CA SER A 104 -4.31 -7.93 -9.45
C SER A 104 -5.35 -8.41 -10.48
N LEU A 105 -6.10 -9.47 -10.18
CA LEU A 105 -7.17 -9.91 -11.06
C LEU A 105 -8.40 -9.00 -10.96
N SER A 106 -8.84 -8.68 -9.74
CA SER A 106 -10.05 -7.86 -9.53
C SER A 106 -9.87 -6.40 -9.93
N ILE A 107 -8.65 -5.84 -9.87
CA ILE A 107 -8.43 -4.46 -10.33
C ILE A 107 -8.67 -4.31 -11.83
N ARG A 108 -8.35 -5.35 -12.62
CA ARG A 108 -8.60 -5.36 -14.07
C ARG A 108 -10.09 -5.35 -14.38
N ASP A 109 -10.88 -6.05 -13.58
CA ASP A 109 -12.32 -6.15 -13.78
C ASP A 109 -13.04 -4.87 -13.29
N LEU A 110 -12.56 -4.28 -12.18
CA LEU A 110 -13.09 -3.03 -11.61
C LEU A 110 -12.71 -1.79 -12.41
N PHE A 111 -11.50 -1.76 -12.97
CA PHE A 111 -10.95 -0.63 -13.70
C PHE A 111 -10.26 -1.12 -14.98
N PRO A 112 -11.02 -1.43 -16.05
CA PRO A 112 -10.46 -1.98 -17.30
C PRO A 112 -9.41 -1.08 -17.95
N GLU A 113 -9.52 0.24 -17.75
CA GLU A 113 -8.60 1.25 -18.28
C GLU A 113 -7.33 1.44 -17.43
N ALA A 114 -7.24 0.76 -16.26
CA ALA A 114 -6.09 0.91 -15.38
C ALA A 114 -4.83 0.31 -15.99
N LYS A 115 -3.76 1.12 -16.04
CA LYS A 115 -2.47 0.70 -16.58
C LYS A 115 -1.67 -0.07 -15.53
N VAL A 116 -1.05 -1.17 -15.94
CA VAL A 116 -0.09 -1.90 -15.11
C VAL A 116 1.20 -1.10 -15.02
N VAL A 117 1.37 -0.36 -13.93
CA VAL A 117 2.63 0.35 -13.63
C VAL A 117 3.72 -0.59 -13.10
N PRO A 118 5.03 -0.25 -13.22
CA PRO A 118 6.14 -1.10 -12.79
C PRO A 118 6.06 -1.62 -11.35
N ASN A 119 5.47 -0.83 -10.47
CA ASN A 119 5.22 -1.21 -9.08
C ASN A 119 4.37 -2.46 -8.93
N HIS A 120 3.42 -2.69 -9.85
CA HIS A 120 2.63 -3.90 -9.86
C HIS A 120 3.49 -5.13 -10.14
N HIS A 121 4.46 -4.98 -11.06
CA HIS A 121 5.43 -6.03 -11.39
C HIS A 121 6.38 -6.30 -10.22
N PHE A 122 6.96 -5.25 -9.62
CA PHE A 122 7.88 -5.43 -8.48
C PHE A 122 7.23 -6.14 -7.30
N SER A 123 5.95 -5.85 -7.05
CA SER A 123 5.20 -6.49 -5.96
C SER A 123 5.01 -8.01 -6.15
N LEU A 124 5.09 -8.53 -7.38
CA LEU A 124 5.05 -9.98 -7.64
C LEU A 124 6.28 -10.71 -7.10
N HIS A 125 7.40 -10.02 -6.93
CA HIS A 125 8.67 -10.57 -6.42
C HIS A 125 8.78 -10.54 -4.90
N ILE A 126 7.91 -9.79 -4.21
CA ILE A 126 7.92 -9.68 -2.74
C ILE A 126 7.92 -11.04 -2.04
N PRO A 127 7.11 -12.06 -2.42
CA PRO A 127 7.15 -13.35 -1.76
C PRO A 127 8.51 -14.05 -1.81
N GLU A 128 9.27 -13.88 -2.89
CA GLU A 128 10.61 -14.44 -3.01
C GLU A 128 11.59 -13.68 -2.13
N GLN A 129 11.53 -12.35 -2.16
CA GLN A 129 12.33 -11.47 -1.30
C GLN A 129 12.12 -11.81 0.18
N LEU A 130 10.86 -11.97 0.62
CA LEU A 130 10.52 -12.35 1.99
C LEU A 130 11.07 -13.73 2.39
N ARG A 131 11.11 -14.70 1.46
CA ARG A 131 11.70 -16.03 1.74
C ARG A 131 13.21 -15.95 1.87
N LYS A 132 13.85 -15.14 1.03
CA LYS A 132 15.30 -15.04 0.93
C LYS A 132 15.89 -14.22 2.07
N TRP A 133 15.22 -13.14 2.44
CA TRP A 133 15.76 -12.13 3.35
C TRP A 133 15.02 -12.03 4.68
N GLY A 134 13.87 -12.69 4.81
CA GLY A 134 13.03 -12.55 6.00
C GLY A 134 12.24 -11.23 6.00
N PRO A 135 11.76 -10.79 7.18
CA PRO A 135 11.01 -9.55 7.33
C PRO A 135 11.72 -8.32 6.75
N LEU A 136 11.05 -7.57 5.87
CA LEU A 136 11.65 -6.37 5.26
C LEU A 136 11.91 -5.25 6.29
N ARG A 137 11.17 -5.25 7.40
CA ARG A 137 11.41 -4.33 8.51
C ARG A 137 12.83 -4.47 9.07
N ASP A 138 13.34 -5.69 9.15
CA ASP A 138 14.67 -5.97 9.69
C ASP A 138 15.77 -5.58 8.68
N LEU A 139 15.45 -5.64 7.38
CA LEU A 139 16.33 -5.16 6.32
C LEU A 139 16.50 -3.64 6.33
N GLN A 140 15.48 -2.87 6.75
CA GLN A 140 15.63 -1.42 6.90
C GLN A 140 16.64 -1.01 7.99
N VAL A 141 16.92 -1.90 8.94
CA VAL A 141 17.88 -1.67 10.04
C VAL A 141 19.31 -2.14 9.69
N SER A 142 19.45 -3.09 8.76
CA SER A 142 20.77 -3.56 8.32
C SER A 142 21.36 -2.67 7.22
N ARG A 143 22.51 -2.04 7.51
CA ARG A 143 23.22 -1.05 6.66
C ARG A 143 23.68 -1.53 5.27
N GLY A 144 23.26 -2.72 4.81
CA GLY A 144 23.60 -3.29 3.50
C GLY A 144 22.41 -3.52 2.55
N ALA A 145 21.16 -3.50 3.03
CA ALA A 145 19.98 -3.74 2.19
C ALA A 145 19.47 -2.47 1.46
N SER A 146 19.96 -1.30 1.88
CA SER A 146 19.65 -0.01 1.23
C SER A 146 20.14 0.04 -0.22
N TYR A 147 21.17 -0.72 -0.59
CA TYR A 147 21.77 -0.69 -1.93
C TYR A 147 20.82 -1.23 -3.02
N TRP A 148 19.99 -2.23 -2.72
CA TRP A 148 19.14 -2.88 -3.74
C TRP A 148 17.73 -2.28 -3.88
N LEU A 149 17.18 -1.67 -2.82
CA LEU A 149 15.94 -0.89 -2.92
C LEU A 149 16.14 0.42 -3.70
N LEU A 150 17.39 0.87 -3.88
CA LEU A 150 17.77 2.05 -4.67
C LEU A 150 18.01 1.73 -6.17
N THR A 151 18.37 0.50 -6.54
CA THR A 151 18.86 0.18 -7.90
C THR A 151 17.78 -0.20 -8.91
N THR A 152 16.52 -0.40 -8.51
CA THR A 152 15.43 -0.68 -9.48
C THR A 152 14.93 0.57 -10.19
N ASN A 153 15.53 1.74 -9.94
CA ASN A 153 15.21 3.00 -10.59
C ASN A 153 16.47 3.66 -11.20
N THR A 154 17.17 2.95 -12.09
CA THR A 154 18.27 3.54 -12.87
C THR A 154 17.82 3.86 -14.29
N HIS A 155 17.08 4.96 -14.46
CA HIS A 155 17.15 5.76 -15.68
C HIS A 155 16.80 7.25 -15.45
N LYS A 156 17.67 7.96 -14.73
CA LYS A 156 18.17 9.32 -15.10
C LYS A 156 19.20 9.83 -14.07
N PRO A 157 20.30 10.49 -14.51
CA PRO A 157 21.32 10.99 -13.61
C PRO A 157 20.93 12.39 -13.13
N SER A 158 20.49 12.50 -11.88
CA SER A 158 20.53 13.78 -11.16
C SER A 158 20.72 13.49 -9.67
N ASN A 159 21.75 14.14 -9.10
CA ASN A 159 22.40 13.99 -7.79
C ASN A 159 21.51 14.04 -6.52
N HIS A 160 20.43 13.29 -6.46
CA HIS A 160 19.66 13.08 -5.23
C HIS A 160 19.42 11.59 -5.03
N TYR A 161 19.98 11.03 -3.94
CA TYR A 161 19.71 9.65 -3.53
C TYR A 161 18.25 9.55 -3.07
N VAL A 162 17.37 9.08 -3.94
CA VAL A 162 15.93 8.90 -3.68
C VAL A 162 15.67 7.47 -3.21
N LEU A 163 15.28 7.29 -1.94
CA LEU A 163 14.70 6.04 -1.44
C LEU A 163 13.27 5.89 -1.99
N SER A 164 13.11 5.38 -3.20
CA SER A 164 11.79 5.12 -3.78
C SER A 164 11.24 3.75 -3.39
N CYS A 165 10.77 3.60 -2.15
CA CYS A 165 9.64 2.73 -1.87
C CYS A 165 8.35 3.52 -2.13
N THR A 166 8.08 3.86 -3.39
CA THR A 166 6.85 4.52 -3.79
C THR A 166 6.10 3.65 -4.79
N PRO A 167 5.04 2.97 -4.36
CA PRO A 167 3.89 2.77 -5.20
C PRO A 167 2.73 3.65 -4.74
N PHE A 168 1.98 4.15 -5.73
CA PHE A 168 0.87 5.09 -5.60
C PHE A 168 1.28 6.56 -5.40
N SER A 169 1.80 7.16 -6.48
CA SER A 169 1.56 8.59 -6.69
C SER A 169 0.11 8.74 -7.14
N ALA A 170 -0.69 9.49 -6.39
CA ALA A 170 -2.04 9.89 -6.80
C ALA A 170 -2.04 10.91 -7.96
N SER A 171 -0.91 11.07 -8.67
CA SER A 171 -0.74 11.99 -9.80
C SER A 171 -0.82 11.29 -11.17
N GLU A 172 -1.11 9.99 -11.21
CA GLU A 172 -1.28 9.24 -12.48
C GLU A 172 -2.76 8.98 -12.83
N TYR A 173 -3.68 9.68 -12.17
CA TYR A 173 -5.09 9.81 -12.55
C TYR A 173 -5.49 11.29 -12.54
#